data_AF-A0A933SYJ2-F1
#
_entry.id   AF-A0A933SYJ2-F1
#
_cell.length_a   1.000
_cell.length_b   1.000
_cell.length_c   1.000
_cell.angle_alpha   90.00
_cell.angle_beta   90.00
_cell.angle_gamma   90.00
#
_symmetry.space_group_name_H-M   'P 1'
#
loop_
_entity.id
_entity.type
_entity.pdbx_description
1 polymer ?
#
loop_
_entity_poly.entity_id
_entity_poly.type
_entity_poly.pdbx_seq_one_letter_code
_entity_poly.pdbx_strand_id
1 'polypeptide(L)'
;MPGEPKRLEHPKTVYFVGFIFGLITLAVVTGVAYHLSFSPHGPAVLRPLKAKFEKEKKSAILDEVRQHEEFEKHRHFHHSVSYQQLPEQKRPVCYICHSDYPHGKNKKVRALLNMHTQFFVCETCHLEQQEGQAVTYKWYNPLNDDPKGPFFGTSYDPATGNLIEGDDPFSKISPYIHAGGKMESAIQRQDAPLALDYIKVKDTLTPEQRDNVKKKFHVSIKAKGHECKTCHSKGGILNFKQLGFAENRAIDLEQLNIAGMITKYEKFYIPNLFQ
;
A
#
# COMPACT_ATOMS: atom_id res chain seq x y z
N MET A 1 52.45 41.84 49.59
CA MET A 1 51.69 41.32 48.42
C MET A 1 50.94 40.09 48.90
N PRO A 2 49.60 40.06 48.87
CA PRO A 2 48.86 38.85 49.22
C PRO A 2 49.12 37.78 48.16
N GLY A 3 49.57 36.60 48.60
CA GLY A 3 49.94 35.48 47.73
C GLY A 3 48.75 34.97 46.93
N GLU A 4 48.98 34.66 45.66
CA GLU A 4 47.96 34.11 44.77
C GLU A 4 47.31 32.85 45.38
N PRO A 5 45.98 32.72 45.32
CA PRO A 5 45.30 31.55 45.86
C PRO A 5 45.74 30.29 45.09
N LYS A 6 46.31 29.32 45.82
CA LYS A 6 46.64 27.99 45.28
C LYS A 6 45.37 27.33 44.75
N ARG A 7 45.34 27.06 43.43
CA ARG A 7 44.30 26.25 42.79
C ARG A 7 44.29 24.87 43.44
N LEU A 8 43.21 24.55 44.15
CA LEU A 8 42.96 23.20 44.65
C LEU A 8 42.61 22.31 43.46
N GLU A 9 43.29 21.17 43.33
CA GLU A 9 42.94 20.19 42.31
C GLU A 9 41.50 19.71 42.50
N HIS A 10 40.72 19.75 41.42
CA HIS A 10 39.33 19.27 41.47
C HIS A 10 39.28 17.77 41.73
N PRO A 11 38.32 17.28 42.54
CA PRO A 11 38.19 15.85 42.80
C PRO A 11 37.89 15.10 41.50
N LYS A 12 38.45 13.88 41.37
CA LYS A 12 38.33 13.01 40.18
C LYS A 12 36.89 12.80 39.71
N THR A 13 35.92 12.91 40.63
CA THR A 13 34.48 12.84 40.36
C THR A 13 33.99 13.95 39.41
N VAL A 14 34.55 15.15 39.49
CA VAL A 14 34.17 16.28 38.62
C VAL A 14 34.55 16.02 37.17
N TYR A 15 35.73 15.43 36.93
CA TYR A 15 36.18 15.06 35.59
C TYR A 15 35.33 13.93 35.00
N PHE A 16 34.94 12.95 35.80
CA PHE A 16 34.06 11.87 35.37
C PHE A 16 32.66 12.38 34.98
N VAL A 17 32.08 13.26 35.80
CA VAL A 17 30.80 13.91 35.49
C VAL A 17 30.92 14.74 34.21
N GLY A 18 31.98 15.55 34.07
CA GLY A 18 32.25 16.33 32.86
C GLY A 18 32.37 15.47 31.60
N PHE A 19 33.01 14.31 31.69
CA PHE A 19 33.12 13.35 30.58
C PHE A 19 31.75 12.80 30.16
N ILE A 20 30.90 12.43 31.12
CA ILE A 20 29.52 11.96 30.83
C ILE A 20 28.72 13.05 30.13
N PHE A 21 28.77 14.29 30.63
CA PHE A 21 28.11 15.43 29.97
C PHE A 21 28.64 15.68 28.57
N GLY A 22 29.95 15.52 28.36
CA GLY A 22 30.57 15.58 27.03
C GLY A 22 30.01 14.53 26.07
N LEU A 23 29.89 13.27 26.52
CA LEU A 23 29.32 12.18 25.72
C LEU A 23 27.85 12.43 25.38
N ILE A 24 27.04 12.86 26.34
CA ILE A 24 25.62 13.18 26.12
C ILE A 24 25.49 14.32 25.11
N THR A 25 26.28 15.39 25.27
CA THR A 25 26.26 16.54 24.36
C THR A 25 26.65 16.11 22.95
N LEU A 26 27.70 15.31 22.79
CA LEU A 26 28.12 14.79 21.50
C LEU A 26 27.03 13.91 20.85
N ALA A 27 26.38 13.03 21.62
CA ALA A 27 25.28 12.21 21.13
C ALA A 27 24.10 13.05 20.64
N VAL A 28 23.70 14.08 21.40
CA VAL A 28 22.63 15.00 21.02
C VAL A 28 22.99 15.79 19.76
N VAL A 29 24.18 16.38 19.69
CA VAL A 29 24.64 17.14 18.52
C VAL A 29 24.69 16.25 17.28
N THR A 30 25.21 15.02 17.41
CA THR A 30 25.26 14.05 16.32
C THR A 30 23.85 13.65 15.88
N GLY A 31 22.94 13.43 16.82
CA GLY A 31 21.53 13.14 16.54
C GLY A 31 20.83 14.27 15.80
N VAL A 32 21.04 15.52 16.21
CA VAL A 32 20.48 16.71 15.55
C VAL A 32 21.08 16.89 14.15
N ALA A 33 22.40 16.76 14.00
CA ALA A 33 23.07 16.85 12.70
C ALA A 33 22.57 15.76 11.74
N TYR A 34 22.41 14.53 12.23
CA TYR A 34 21.81 13.44 11.46
C TYR A 34 20.36 13.74 11.09
N HIS A 35 19.59 14.28 12.04
CA HIS A 35 18.19 14.62 11.82
C HIS A 35 18.01 15.69 10.72
N LEU A 36 18.86 16.71 10.72
CA LEU A 36 18.83 17.76 9.70
C LEU A 36 19.36 17.28 8.34
N SER A 37 20.35 16.39 8.35
CA SER A 37 21.06 15.98 7.13
C SER A 37 20.39 14.83 6.38
N PHE A 38 19.90 13.80 7.10
CA PHE A 38 19.54 12.50 6.51
C PHE A 38 18.22 11.89 7.01
N SER A 39 17.64 12.38 8.11
CA SER A 39 16.42 11.79 8.70
C SER A 39 15.20 11.91 7.77
N PRO A 40 14.32 10.88 7.72
CA PRO A 40 13.04 10.95 7.01
C PRO A 40 12.07 11.99 7.57
N HIS A 41 12.21 12.36 8.84
CA HIS A 41 11.32 13.27 9.56
C HIS A 41 11.87 14.71 9.66
N GLY A 42 13.03 14.96 9.06
CA GLY A 42 13.69 16.28 9.01
C GLY A 42 13.81 16.83 7.59
N PRO A 43 14.42 18.01 7.43
CA PRO A 43 14.58 18.66 6.12
C PRO A 43 15.50 17.91 5.14
N ALA A 44 16.23 16.88 5.60
CA ALA A 44 16.96 15.91 4.79
C ALA A 44 17.89 16.52 3.71
N VAL A 45 18.58 17.61 4.07
CA VAL A 45 19.29 18.51 3.14
C VAL A 45 20.34 17.79 2.29
N LEU A 46 20.96 16.72 2.80
CA LEU A 46 22.05 16.00 2.14
C LEU A 46 21.64 14.67 1.50
N ARG A 47 20.34 14.28 1.54
CA ARG A 47 19.84 13.09 0.81
C ARG A 47 20.16 13.10 -0.69
N PRO A 48 20.02 14.22 -1.43
CA PRO A 48 20.29 14.24 -2.87
C PRO A 48 21.76 13.94 -3.20
N LEU A 49 22.67 14.44 -2.36
CA LEU A 49 24.11 14.20 -2.49
C LEU A 49 24.47 12.74 -2.20
N LYS A 50 23.89 12.17 -1.14
CA LYS A 50 24.05 10.74 -0.81
C LYS A 50 23.55 9.85 -1.95
N ALA A 51 22.37 10.13 -2.49
CA ALA A 51 21.80 9.39 -3.62
C ALA A 51 22.69 9.47 -4.87
N LYS A 52 23.33 10.63 -5.14
CA LYS A 52 24.28 10.80 -6.25
C LYS A 52 25.54 9.95 -6.06
N PHE A 53 26.13 9.95 -4.86
CA PHE A 53 27.30 9.13 -4.53
C PHE A 53 27.00 7.62 -4.55
N GLU A 54 25.82 7.21 -4.12
CA GLU A 54 25.37 5.81 -4.21
C GLU A 54 25.14 5.38 -5.66
N LYS A 55 24.65 6.29 -6.52
CA LYS A 55 24.48 6.03 -7.96
C LYS A 55 25.82 5.81 -8.68
N GLU A 56 26.87 6.54 -8.31
CA GLU A 56 28.24 6.37 -8.87
C GLU A 56 28.93 5.08 -8.40
N LYS A 57 28.51 4.49 -7.27
CA LYS A 57 29.09 3.25 -6.72
C LYS A 57 28.38 1.97 -7.16
N LYS A 58 27.40 2.03 -8.05
CA LYS A 58 26.70 0.83 -8.53
C LYS A 58 27.65 -0.04 -9.36
N SER A 59 27.96 -1.22 -8.84
CA SER A 59 28.76 -2.23 -9.53
C SER A 59 27.86 -3.08 -10.42
N ALA A 60 28.19 -3.16 -11.71
CA ALA A 60 27.48 -4.00 -12.65
C ALA A 60 27.41 -5.48 -12.20
N ILE A 61 28.47 -5.96 -11.55
CA ILE A 61 28.55 -7.33 -11.01
C ILE A 61 27.54 -7.51 -9.86
N LEU A 62 27.41 -6.53 -8.96
CA LEU A 62 26.43 -6.61 -7.87
C LEU A 62 24.99 -6.50 -8.38
N ASP A 63 24.76 -5.73 -9.45
CA ASP A 63 23.46 -5.67 -10.10
C ASP A 63 23.09 -7.02 -10.75
N GLU A 64 24.04 -7.69 -11.40
CA GLU A 64 23.85 -9.04 -11.96
C GLU A 64 23.58 -10.09 -10.87
N VAL A 65 24.36 -10.06 -9.77
CA VAL A 65 24.13 -10.96 -8.62
C VAL A 65 22.74 -10.74 -8.03
N ARG A 66 22.31 -9.48 -7.84
CA ARG A 66 20.97 -9.15 -7.34
C ARG A 66 19.87 -9.65 -8.28
N GLN A 67 20.05 -9.49 -9.59
CA GLN A 67 19.11 -10.04 -10.58
C GLN A 67 19.02 -11.57 -10.47
N HIS A 68 20.15 -12.26 -10.36
CA HIS A 68 20.19 -13.71 -10.20
C HIS A 68 19.53 -14.18 -8.90
N GLU A 69 19.76 -13.48 -7.77
CA GLU A 69 19.07 -13.75 -6.51
C GLU A 69 17.55 -13.58 -6.63
N GLU A 70 17.08 -12.52 -7.29
CA GLU A 70 15.67 -12.33 -7.58
C GLU A 70 15.12 -13.48 -8.45
N PHE A 71 15.84 -13.91 -9.49
CA PHE A 71 15.45 -15.07 -10.29
C PHE A 71 15.31 -16.34 -9.44
N GLU A 72 16.27 -16.64 -8.56
CA GLU A 72 16.21 -17.81 -7.68
C GLU A 72 15.04 -17.73 -6.69
N LYS A 73 14.76 -16.55 -6.11
CA LYS A 73 13.56 -16.36 -5.26
C LYS A 73 12.27 -16.66 -6.03
N HIS A 74 12.16 -16.19 -7.28
CA HIS A 74 10.98 -16.43 -8.12
C HIS A 74 10.90 -17.86 -8.66
N ARG A 75 12.01 -18.60 -8.75
CA ARG A 75 12.03 -20.04 -9.11
C ARG A 75 11.42 -20.92 -8.02
N HIS A 76 11.48 -20.48 -6.77
CA HIS A 76 10.88 -21.19 -5.65
C HIS A 76 9.48 -20.64 -5.36
N PHE A 77 8.46 -21.14 -6.08
CA PHE A 77 7.05 -20.72 -5.95
C PHE A 77 6.42 -20.93 -4.55
N HIS A 78 7.13 -21.54 -3.61
CA HIS A 78 6.74 -21.68 -2.21
C HIS A 78 7.45 -20.70 -1.27
N HIS A 79 8.23 -19.75 -1.80
CA HIS A 79 8.88 -18.72 -0.99
C HIS A 79 7.82 -17.73 -0.50
N SER A 80 7.21 -18.01 0.65
CA SER A 80 6.32 -17.08 1.31
C SER A 80 7.14 -15.97 1.94
N VAL A 81 7.19 -14.81 1.29
CA VAL A 81 7.71 -13.59 1.92
C VAL A 81 6.74 -13.13 3.01
N SER A 82 7.28 -12.62 4.12
CA SER A 82 6.46 -11.94 5.12
C SER A 82 5.89 -10.68 4.49
N TYR A 83 4.57 -10.61 4.36
CA TYR A 83 3.87 -9.42 3.88
C TYR A 83 3.26 -8.69 5.07
N GLN A 84 3.42 -7.36 5.10
CA GLN A 84 2.88 -6.54 6.17
C GLN A 84 1.34 -6.62 6.15
N GLN A 85 0.75 -7.08 7.26
CA GLN A 85 -0.70 -7.17 7.40
C GLN A 85 -1.25 -5.95 8.11
N LEU A 86 -2.43 -5.51 7.68
CA LEU A 86 -3.19 -4.51 8.45
C LEU A 86 -3.71 -5.14 9.75
N PRO A 87 -3.78 -4.36 10.85
CA PRO A 87 -4.53 -4.78 12.02
C PRO A 87 -5.96 -5.16 11.61
N GLU A 88 -6.48 -6.27 12.14
CA GLU A 88 -7.77 -6.82 11.71
C GLU A 88 -8.92 -5.80 11.82
N GLN A 89 -8.93 -4.99 12.88
CA GLN A 89 -9.96 -3.96 13.10
C GLN A 89 -9.92 -2.83 12.08
N LYS A 90 -8.79 -2.65 11.39
CA LYS A 90 -8.58 -1.63 10.35
C LYS A 90 -8.92 -2.14 8.95
N ARG A 91 -9.20 -3.44 8.79
CA ARG A 91 -9.58 -4.02 7.50
C ARG A 91 -11.03 -3.66 7.13
N PRO A 92 -11.38 -3.71 5.83
CA PRO A 92 -12.77 -3.71 5.40
C PRO A 92 -13.57 -4.86 6.03
N VAL A 93 -14.87 -4.61 6.25
CA VAL A 93 -15.82 -5.56 6.82
C VAL A 93 -15.94 -6.86 6.01
N CYS A 94 -15.62 -6.78 4.71
CA CYS A 94 -15.59 -7.92 3.80
C CYS A 94 -14.73 -9.05 4.36
N TYR A 95 -13.62 -8.72 5.03
CA TYR A 95 -12.67 -9.68 5.57
C TYR A 95 -13.17 -10.49 6.77
N ILE A 96 -14.29 -10.08 7.39
CA ILE A 96 -14.94 -10.88 8.44
C ILE A 96 -15.42 -12.24 7.87
N CYS A 97 -15.80 -12.26 6.59
CA CYS A 97 -16.38 -13.44 5.95
C CYS A 97 -15.64 -13.89 4.68
N HIS A 98 -14.85 -13.02 4.05
CA HIS A 98 -14.09 -13.32 2.84
C HIS A 98 -12.58 -13.31 3.15
N SER A 99 -11.82 -14.17 2.48
CA SER A 99 -10.35 -14.18 2.60
C SER A 99 -9.70 -13.14 1.68
N ASP A 100 -8.37 -13.06 1.70
CA ASP A 100 -7.56 -12.28 0.76
C ASP A 100 -7.70 -12.73 -0.71
N TYR A 101 -8.28 -13.91 -0.93
CA TYR A 101 -8.52 -14.49 -2.25
C TYR A 101 -10.01 -14.80 -2.46
N PRO A 102 -10.90 -13.78 -2.44
CA PRO A 102 -12.34 -13.99 -2.44
C PRO A 102 -12.88 -14.59 -3.75
N HIS A 103 -12.11 -14.52 -4.85
CA HIS A 103 -12.52 -15.02 -6.15
C HIS A 103 -12.04 -16.46 -6.36
N GLY A 104 -12.85 -17.44 -5.95
CA GLY A 104 -12.55 -18.87 -6.13
C GLY A 104 -13.32 -19.58 -7.25
N LYS A 105 -14.48 -19.04 -7.66
CA LYS A 105 -15.46 -19.76 -8.49
C LYS A 105 -15.00 -19.97 -9.94
N ASN A 106 -14.54 -18.92 -10.61
CA ASN A 106 -14.12 -19.00 -12.01
C ASN A 106 -12.60 -19.18 -12.12
N LYS A 107 -12.16 -20.41 -12.39
CA LYS A 107 -10.74 -20.76 -12.51
C LYS A 107 -9.99 -19.99 -13.60
N LYS A 108 -10.68 -19.53 -14.66
CA LYS A 108 -10.03 -18.83 -15.78
C LYS A 108 -9.55 -17.42 -15.41
N VAL A 109 -10.27 -16.74 -14.52
CA VAL A 109 -10.00 -15.33 -14.17
C VAL A 109 -9.69 -15.11 -12.69
N ARG A 110 -9.77 -16.15 -11.84
CA ARG A 110 -9.56 -16.02 -10.38
C ARG A 110 -8.26 -15.33 -10.00
N ALA A 111 -7.15 -15.67 -10.66
CA ALA A 111 -5.84 -15.11 -10.34
C ALA A 111 -5.82 -13.63 -10.66
N LEU A 112 -6.35 -13.25 -11.83
CA LEU A 112 -6.48 -11.87 -12.24
C LEU A 112 -7.39 -11.07 -11.28
N LEU A 113 -8.57 -11.59 -10.94
CA LEU A 113 -9.50 -10.90 -10.04
C LEU A 113 -8.93 -10.76 -8.63
N ASN A 114 -8.26 -11.80 -8.11
CA ASN A 114 -7.61 -11.70 -6.80
C ASN A 114 -6.41 -10.76 -6.82
N MET A 115 -5.71 -10.63 -7.95
CA MET A 115 -4.62 -9.66 -8.08
C MET A 115 -5.10 -8.20 -7.93
N HIS A 116 -6.33 -7.90 -8.34
CA HIS A 116 -6.91 -6.56 -8.17
C HIS A 116 -7.04 -6.14 -6.70
N THR A 117 -7.10 -7.07 -5.76
CA THR A 117 -7.16 -6.74 -4.32
C THR A 117 -5.88 -6.09 -3.81
N GLN A 118 -4.79 -6.13 -4.59
CA GLN A 118 -3.55 -5.38 -4.30
C GLN A 118 -3.71 -3.88 -4.56
N PHE A 119 -4.53 -3.48 -5.54
CA PHE A 119 -4.70 -2.07 -5.92
C PHE A 119 -6.00 -1.45 -5.42
N PHE A 120 -7.02 -2.27 -5.17
CA PHE A 120 -8.39 -1.83 -4.94
C PHE A 120 -8.96 -2.39 -3.65
N VAL A 121 -9.80 -1.60 -2.98
CA VAL A 121 -10.74 -2.14 -1.98
C VAL A 121 -11.90 -2.86 -2.69
N CYS A 122 -12.59 -3.75 -1.98
CA CYS A 122 -13.66 -4.59 -2.54
C CYS A 122 -14.77 -3.75 -3.19
N GLU A 123 -15.12 -2.64 -2.54
CA GLU A 123 -16.15 -1.69 -2.94
C GLU A 123 -15.80 -1.02 -4.28
N THR A 124 -14.53 -0.89 -4.67
CA THR A 124 -14.18 -0.33 -5.99
C THR A 124 -14.78 -1.14 -7.13
N CYS A 125 -14.83 -2.46 -6.98
CA CYS A 125 -15.42 -3.35 -7.97
C CYS A 125 -16.90 -3.62 -7.70
N HIS A 126 -17.29 -3.70 -6.42
CA HIS A 126 -18.59 -4.20 -5.99
C HIS A 126 -19.57 -3.14 -5.48
N LEU A 127 -19.25 -1.85 -5.53
CA LEU A 127 -20.20 -0.80 -5.15
C LEU A 127 -21.41 -0.82 -6.09
N GLU A 128 -22.60 -0.80 -5.48
CA GLU A 128 -23.87 -0.58 -6.14
C GLU A 128 -24.27 0.88 -5.94
N GLN A 129 -23.92 1.70 -6.93
CA GLN A 129 -24.21 3.13 -6.95
C GLN A 129 -25.72 3.36 -7.07
N GLN A 130 -26.26 4.18 -6.17
CA GLN A 130 -27.66 4.57 -6.21
C GLN A 130 -27.89 5.66 -7.27
N GLU A 131 -29.11 5.76 -7.79
CA GLU A 131 -29.45 6.77 -8.79
C GLU A 131 -29.24 8.20 -8.23
N GLY A 132 -28.61 9.06 -9.04
CA GLY A 132 -28.28 10.44 -8.63
C GLY A 132 -27.08 10.58 -7.68
N GLN A 133 -26.48 9.48 -7.24
CA GLN A 133 -25.29 9.51 -6.39
C GLN A 133 -24.04 9.72 -7.25
N ALA A 134 -23.22 10.72 -6.96
CA ALA A 134 -21.91 10.87 -7.62
C ALA A 134 -20.84 10.09 -6.84
N VAL A 135 -19.94 9.42 -7.56
CA VAL A 135 -18.83 8.64 -6.99
C VAL A 135 -17.51 9.16 -7.52
N THR A 136 -16.51 9.29 -6.64
CA THR A 136 -15.14 9.65 -7.00
C THR A 136 -14.18 8.64 -6.40
N TYR A 137 -13.21 8.18 -7.19
CA TYR A 137 -12.20 7.23 -6.74
C TYR A 137 -10.95 7.97 -6.26
N LYS A 138 -10.43 7.60 -5.09
CA LYS A 138 -9.23 8.19 -4.48
C LYS A 138 -8.42 7.12 -3.76
N TRP A 139 -7.18 7.44 -3.45
CA TRP A 139 -6.36 6.60 -2.57
C TRP A 139 -6.89 6.64 -1.14
N TYR A 140 -6.97 5.45 -0.54
CA TYR A 140 -7.39 5.21 0.83
C TYR A 140 -6.30 4.42 1.53
N ASN A 141 -5.89 4.88 2.71
CA ASN A 141 -5.02 4.14 3.61
C ASN A 141 -5.67 4.12 5.01
N PRO A 142 -5.94 2.94 5.59
CA PRO A 142 -6.58 2.84 6.91
C PRO A 142 -5.69 3.33 8.07
N LEU A 143 -4.39 3.53 7.83
CA LEU A 143 -3.40 4.00 8.80
C LEU A 143 -2.98 5.46 8.57
N ASN A 144 -3.38 6.06 7.45
CA ASN A 144 -3.05 7.44 7.09
C ASN A 144 -4.23 8.09 6.35
N ASP A 145 -4.84 9.10 6.97
CA ASP A 145 -6.03 9.77 6.42
C ASP A 145 -5.72 10.64 5.18
N ASP A 146 -4.46 10.99 4.95
CA ASP A 146 -4.02 11.74 3.76
C ASP A 146 -2.81 11.05 3.10
N PRO A 147 -3.02 9.88 2.47
CA PRO A 147 -1.94 9.14 1.85
C PRO A 147 -1.36 9.95 0.68
N LYS A 148 -0.02 9.99 0.60
CA LYS A 148 0.72 10.68 -0.47
C LYS A 148 1.50 9.66 -1.28
N GLY A 149 1.50 9.87 -2.60
CA GLY A 149 2.27 9.03 -3.52
C GLY A 149 3.78 9.26 -3.44
N PRO A 150 4.56 8.52 -4.24
CA PRO A 150 4.10 7.61 -5.28
C PRO A 150 3.46 6.34 -4.70
N PHE A 151 2.30 5.96 -5.24
CA PHE A 151 1.61 4.74 -4.83
C PHE A 151 2.09 3.56 -5.66
N PHE A 152 2.07 2.37 -5.06
CA PHE A 152 2.43 1.15 -5.76
C PHE A 152 1.60 0.96 -7.04
N GLY A 153 2.27 0.60 -8.14
CA GLY A 153 1.63 0.29 -9.42
C GLY A 153 1.31 1.50 -10.32
N THR A 154 1.63 2.72 -9.88
CA THR A 154 1.35 3.95 -10.64
C THR A 154 2.33 4.24 -11.77
N SER A 155 3.55 3.69 -11.70
CA SER A 155 4.64 3.98 -12.63
C SER A 155 5.49 2.75 -12.90
N TYR A 156 6.17 2.73 -14.05
CA TYR A 156 7.20 1.74 -14.38
C TYR A 156 8.60 2.29 -14.09
N ASP A 157 9.50 1.42 -13.65
CA ASP A 157 10.93 1.69 -13.61
C ASP A 157 11.47 1.71 -15.05
N PRO A 158 12.04 2.83 -15.53
CA PRO A 158 12.53 2.94 -16.91
C PRO A 158 13.70 1.99 -17.22
N ALA A 159 14.44 1.52 -16.21
CA ALA A 159 15.58 0.62 -16.43
C ALA A 159 15.16 -0.85 -16.56
N THR A 160 14.13 -1.26 -15.84
CA THR A 160 13.72 -2.68 -15.76
C THR A 160 12.39 -2.96 -16.46
N GLY A 161 11.55 -1.94 -16.68
CA GLY A 161 10.18 -2.08 -17.16
C GLY A 161 9.19 -2.59 -16.09
N ASN A 162 9.67 -2.93 -14.89
CA ASN A 162 8.84 -3.39 -13.79
C ASN A 162 8.06 -2.25 -13.15
N LEU A 163 7.04 -2.57 -12.35
CA LEU A 163 6.38 -1.55 -11.52
C LEU A 163 7.37 -1.02 -10.48
N ILE A 164 7.38 0.29 -10.25
CA ILE A 164 8.16 0.90 -9.17
C ILE A 164 7.62 0.40 -7.83
N GLU A 165 8.51 -0.12 -6.99
CA GLU A 165 8.20 -0.49 -5.61
C GLU A 165 7.85 0.77 -4.79
N GLY A 166 6.86 0.65 -3.92
CA GLY A 166 6.43 1.75 -3.06
C GLY A 166 6.60 1.38 -1.58
N ASP A 167 6.82 2.40 -0.75
CA ASP A 167 6.95 2.23 0.71
C ASP A 167 5.59 2.08 1.41
N ASP A 168 4.48 2.27 0.69
CA ASP A 168 3.12 2.14 1.20
C ASP A 168 2.42 0.89 0.63
N PRO A 169 2.40 -0.23 1.38
CA PRO A 169 1.74 -1.47 0.96
C PRO A 169 0.23 -1.48 1.21
N PHE A 170 -0.34 -0.41 1.78
CA PHE A 170 -1.72 -0.37 2.26
C PHE A 170 -2.62 0.58 1.50
N SER A 171 -2.05 1.59 0.83
CA SER A 171 -2.81 2.49 -0.02
C SER A 171 -3.47 1.75 -1.17
N LYS A 172 -4.80 1.84 -1.23
CA LYS A 172 -5.63 1.25 -2.28
C LYS A 172 -6.60 2.27 -2.83
N ILE A 173 -6.98 2.12 -4.09
CA ILE A 173 -8.01 2.95 -4.71
C ILE A 173 -9.38 2.52 -4.17
N SER A 174 -10.16 3.51 -3.71
CA SER A 174 -11.46 3.35 -3.07
C SER A 174 -12.49 4.37 -3.58
N PRO A 175 -13.77 3.99 -3.67
CA PRO A 175 -14.85 4.91 -3.99
C PRO A 175 -15.26 5.77 -2.79
N TYR A 176 -15.46 7.06 -3.07
CA TYR A 176 -16.06 8.06 -2.19
C TYR A 176 -17.36 8.56 -2.81
N ILE A 177 -18.41 8.55 -2.00
CA ILE A 177 -19.76 8.97 -2.37
C ILE A 177 -19.92 10.45 -2.03
N HIS A 178 -20.51 11.23 -2.93
CA HIS A 178 -20.93 12.59 -2.65
C HIS A 178 -22.38 12.60 -2.16
N ALA A 179 -22.58 12.97 -0.90
CA ALA A 179 -23.88 13.12 -0.27
C ALA A 179 -23.95 14.43 0.51
N GLY A 180 -24.96 15.27 0.24
CA GLY A 180 -25.18 16.52 0.99
C GLY A 180 -23.99 17.50 0.99
N GLY A 181 -23.22 17.55 -0.09
CA GLY A 181 -22.02 18.41 -0.20
C GLY A 181 -20.78 17.88 0.53
N LYS A 182 -20.84 16.69 1.13
CA LYS A 182 -19.71 16.00 1.75
C LYS A 182 -19.34 14.76 0.94
N MET A 183 -18.05 14.45 0.94
CA MET A 183 -17.53 13.18 0.43
C MET A 183 -17.36 12.21 1.59
N GLU A 184 -17.96 11.03 1.48
CA GLU A 184 -17.87 9.97 2.47
C GLU A 184 -17.29 8.72 1.83
N SER A 185 -16.44 7.99 2.57
CA SER A 185 -15.91 6.72 2.09
C SER A 185 -17.03 5.70 1.98
N ALA A 186 -17.10 4.97 0.86
CA ALA A 186 -18.05 3.87 0.74
C ALA A 186 -17.59 2.59 1.45
N ILE A 187 -16.37 2.58 2.02
CA ILE A 187 -15.82 1.42 2.73
C ILE A 187 -16.52 1.26 4.08
N GLN A 188 -17.00 0.04 4.32
CA GLN A 188 -17.41 -0.36 5.67
C GLN A 188 -16.22 -1.03 6.38
N ARG A 189 -15.78 -0.48 7.52
CA ARG A 189 -14.64 -0.99 8.28
C ARG A 189 -15.07 -1.94 9.40
N GLN A 190 -14.16 -2.82 9.82
CA GLN A 190 -14.41 -3.74 10.93
C GLN A 190 -14.55 -3.06 12.30
N ASP A 191 -14.04 -1.83 12.45
CA ASP A 191 -14.21 -1.03 13.68
C ASP A 191 -15.55 -0.28 13.76
N ALA A 192 -16.43 -0.43 12.77
CA ALA A 192 -17.80 0.08 12.86
C ALA A 192 -18.61 -0.67 13.95
N PRO A 193 -19.53 0.01 14.67
CA PRO A 193 -20.29 -0.60 15.77
C PRO A 193 -21.00 -1.91 15.39
N LEU A 194 -21.64 -1.96 14.21
CA LEU A 194 -22.31 -3.17 13.72
C LEU A 194 -21.34 -4.33 13.45
N ALA A 195 -20.15 -4.02 12.91
CA ALA A 195 -19.14 -5.03 12.61
C ALA A 195 -18.55 -5.61 13.90
N LEU A 196 -18.21 -4.76 14.87
CA LEU A 196 -17.72 -5.17 16.19
C LEU A 196 -18.74 -6.01 16.94
N ASP A 197 -20.02 -5.65 16.87
CA ASP A 197 -21.10 -6.44 17.49
C ASP A 197 -21.24 -7.81 16.83
N TYR A 198 -21.29 -7.85 15.48
CA TYR A 198 -21.39 -9.10 14.74
C TYR A 198 -20.21 -10.04 15.01
N ILE A 199 -18.98 -9.54 15.08
CA ILE A 199 -17.79 -10.36 15.38
C ILE A 199 -17.92 -11.08 16.73
N LYS A 200 -18.55 -10.46 17.73
CA LYS A 200 -18.73 -11.05 19.07
C LYS A 200 -19.74 -12.20 19.08
N VAL A 201 -20.77 -12.12 18.23
CA VAL A 201 -21.91 -13.05 18.29
C VAL A 201 -21.98 -14.01 17.10
N LYS A 202 -21.22 -13.81 16.01
CA LYS A 202 -21.35 -14.58 14.76
C LYS A 202 -21.30 -16.10 14.93
N ASP A 203 -20.58 -16.59 15.94
CA ASP A 203 -20.40 -18.03 16.18
C ASP A 203 -21.53 -18.63 17.03
N THR A 204 -22.37 -17.80 17.67
CA THR A 204 -23.57 -18.23 18.40
C THR A 204 -24.85 -18.13 17.58
N LEU A 205 -24.82 -17.42 16.45
CA LEU A 205 -25.96 -17.22 15.56
C LEU A 205 -26.26 -18.46 14.69
N THR A 206 -27.54 -18.71 14.43
CA THR A 206 -27.98 -19.70 13.43
C THR A 206 -27.58 -19.26 12.01
N PRO A 207 -27.56 -20.18 11.04
CA PRO A 207 -27.34 -19.82 9.64
C PRO A 207 -28.30 -18.73 9.12
N GLU A 208 -29.60 -18.77 9.43
CA GLU A 208 -30.54 -17.73 8.97
C GLU A 208 -30.27 -16.38 9.64
N GLN A 209 -29.96 -16.37 10.94
CA GLN A 209 -29.60 -15.16 11.67
C GLN A 209 -28.34 -14.51 11.08
N ARG A 210 -27.32 -15.31 10.76
CA ARG A 210 -26.11 -14.82 10.08
C ARG A 210 -26.44 -14.24 8.71
N ASP A 211 -27.29 -14.89 7.92
CA ASP A 211 -27.69 -14.38 6.61
C ASP A 211 -28.38 -13.01 6.70
N ASN A 212 -29.26 -12.84 7.70
CA ASN A 212 -29.94 -11.56 7.94
C ASN A 212 -28.97 -10.44 8.34
N VAL A 213 -27.93 -10.73 9.14
CA VAL A 213 -26.89 -9.72 9.43
C VAL A 213 -26.02 -9.45 8.21
N LYS A 214 -25.64 -10.49 7.45
CA LYS A 214 -24.86 -10.34 6.21
C LYS A 214 -25.56 -9.42 5.21
N LYS A 215 -26.89 -9.46 5.10
CA LYS A 215 -27.66 -8.54 4.23
C LYS A 215 -27.39 -7.07 4.56
N LYS A 216 -27.18 -6.73 5.83
CA LYS A 216 -26.86 -5.35 6.27
C LYS A 216 -25.52 -4.87 5.73
N PHE A 217 -24.51 -5.74 5.69
CA PHE A 217 -23.20 -5.40 5.11
C PHE A 217 -23.25 -5.29 3.58
N HIS A 218 -24.19 -5.97 2.92
CA HIS A 218 -24.30 -5.99 1.46
C HIS A 218 -25.28 -4.96 0.87
N VAL A 219 -25.88 -4.06 1.66
CA VAL A 219 -26.91 -3.11 1.18
C VAL A 219 -26.46 -2.30 -0.04
N SER A 220 -25.19 -1.90 -0.09
CA SER A 220 -24.61 -1.13 -1.20
C SER A 220 -23.61 -1.94 -2.02
N ILE A 221 -23.68 -3.27 -1.96
CA ILE A 221 -22.70 -4.18 -2.55
C ILE A 221 -23.39 -5.15 -3.51
N LYS A 222 -23.12 -4.99 -4.80
CA LYS A 222 -23.62 -5.91 -5.83
C LYS A 222 -22.84 -7.22 -5.83
N ALA A 223 -23.53 -8.31 -6.14
CA ALA A 223 -22.96 -9.66 -6.17
C ALA A 223 -21.85 -9.83 -7.23
N LYS A 224 -21.99 -9.16 -8.38
CA LYS A 224 -21.00 -9.19 -9.47
C LYS A 224 -20.23 -7.87 -9.51
N GLY A 225 -18.91 -7.94 -9.56
CA GLY A 225 -18.07 -6.76 -9.74
C GLY A 225 -18.30 -6.08 -11.09
N HIS A 226 -17.78 -4.87 -11.26
CA HIS A 226 -17.73 -4.18 -12.55
C HIS A 226 -17.07 -5.04 -13.64
N GLU A 227 -17.54 -4.89 -14.88
CA GLU A 227 -16.89 -5.49 -16.04
C GLU A 227 -15.55 -4.80 -16.32
N CYS A 228 -14.60 -5.49 -16.94
CA CYS A 228 -13.25 -4.96 -17.19
C CYS A 228 -13.27 -3.59 -17.87
N LYS A 229 -14.12 -3.41 -18.89
CA LYS A 229 -14.26 -2.17 -19.67
C LYS A 229 -14.76 -0.98 -18.84
N THR A 230 -15.41 -1.23 -17.71
CA THR A 230 -15.90 -0.14 -16.85
C THR A 230 -14.75 0.64 -16.24
N CYS A 231 -13.65 -0.04 -15.89
CA CYS A 231 -12.43 0.59 -15.38
C CYS A 231 -11.38 0.81 -16.49
N HIS A 232 -11.19 -0.18 -17.36
CA HIS A 232 -10.17 -0.20 -18.40
C HIS A 232 -10.72 0.28 -19.73
N SER A 233 -11.17 1.53 -19.77
CA SER A 233 -11.54 2.20 -21.01
C SER A 233 -11.26 3.69 -20.90
N LYS A 234 -11.10 4.33 -22.07
CA LYS A 234 -11.02 5.79 -22.15
C LYS A 234 -12.35 6.38 -21.64
N GLY A 235 -12.30 7.11 -20.53
CA GLY A 235 -13.49 7.62 -19.86
C GLY A 235 -14.21 6.62 -18.95
N GLY A 236 -13.54 5.53 -18.55
CA GLY A 236 -14.02 4.62 -17.52
C GLY A 236 -14.15 5.31 -16.15
N ILE A 237 -14.65 4.56 -15.17
CA ILE A 237 -14.90 5.08 -13.81
C ILE A 237 -13.60 5.48 -13.06
N LEU A 238 -12.45 4.97 -13.50
CA LEU A 238 -11.15 5.31 -12.92
C LEU A 238 -10.44 6.34 -13.80
N ASN A 239 -10.24 7.54 -13.26
CA ASN A 239 -9.38 8.54 -13.88
C ASN A 239 -7.93 8.32 -13.45
N PHE A 240 -7.19 7.51 -14.19
CA PHE A 240 -5.82 7.13 -13.83
C PHE A 240 -4.88 8.32 -13.68
N LYS A 241 -5.03 9.37 -14.52
CA LYS A 241 -4.21 10.58 -14.41
C LYS A 241 -4.47 11.32 -13.10
N GLN A 242 -5.73 11.50 -12.71
CA GLN A 242 -6.09 12.12 -11.43
C GLN A 242 -5.67 11.26 -10.23
N LEU A 243 -5.58 9.94 -10.41
CA LEU A 243 -5.05 9.01 -9.43
C LEU A 243 -3.51 8.98 -9.38
N GLY A 244 -2.83 9.80 -10.18
CA GLY A 244 -1.36 9.93 -10.15
C GLY A 244 -0.59 8.87 -10.91
N PHE A 245 -1.24 8.14 -11.83
CA PHE A 245 -0.54 7.22 -12.72
C PHE A 245 0.28 7.97 -13.77
N ALA A 246 1.48 7.47 -14.06
CA ALA A 246 2.30 7.99 -15.16
C ALA A 246 1.55 7.83 -16.50
N GLU A 247 1.81 8.74 -17.44
CA GLU A 247 1.07 8.81 -18.71
C GLU A 247 1.07 7.48 -19.48
N ASN A 248 2.25 6.86 -19.61
CA ASN A 248 2.38 5.56 -20.27
C ASN A 248 1.60 4.45 -19.55
N ARG A 249 1.65 4.43 -18.21
CA ARG A 249 0.92 3.46 -17.39
C ARG A 249 -0.59 3.64 -17.49
N ALA A 250 -1.07 4.89 -17.48
CA ALA A 250 -2.48 5.21 -17.65
C ALA A 250 -2.99 4.75 -19.03
N ILE A 251 -2.24 5.04 -20.10
CA ILE A 251 -2.58 4.60 -21.45
C ILE A 251 -2.65 3.07 -21.53
N ASP A 252 -1.64 2.37 -21.00
CA ASP A 252 -1.63 0.91 -20.98
C ASP A 252 -2.88 0.37 -20.28
N LEU A 253 -3.21 0.90 -19.10
CA LEU A 253 -4.37 0.48 -18.32
C LEU A 253 -5.70 0.76 -19.03
N GLU A 254 -5.83 1.85 -19.77
CA GLU A 254 -7.03 2.17 -20.55
C GLU A 254 -7.16 1.32 -21.83
N GLN A 255 -6.03 0.89 -22.40
CA GLN A 255 -5.96 0.21 -23.71
C GLN A 255 -5.62 -1.28 -23.60
N LEU A 256 -5.69 -1.86 -22.39
CA LEU A 256 -5.28 -3.23 -22.09
C LEU A 256 -5.88 -4.27 -23.07
N ASN A 257 -5.03 -4.80 -23.96
CA ASN A 257 -5.40 -5.87 -24.90
C ASN A 257 -5.91 -7.13 -24.19
N ILE A 258 -5.47 -7.38 -22.95
CA ILE A 258 -5.87 -8.54 -22.16
C ILE A 258 -7.36 -8.55 -21.81
N ALA A 259 -7.99 -7.38 -21.67
CA ALA A 259 -9.43 -7.29 -21.47
C ALA A 259 -10.18 -7.86 -22.68
N GLY A 260 -9.71 -7.55 -23.89
CA GLY A 260 -10.21 -8.14 -25.13
C GLY A 260 -9.94 -9.64 -25.21
N MET A 261 -8.74 -10.09 -24.83
CA MET A 261 -8.38 -11.52 -24.88
C MET A 261 -9.26 -12.37 -23.95
N ILE A 262 -9.49 -11.92 -22.71
CA ILE A 262 -10.26 -12.67 -21.72
C ILE A 262 -11.77 -12.66 -22.04
N THR A 263 -12.28 -11.56 -22.59
CA THR A 263 -13.72 -11.43 -22.89
C THR A 263 -14.12 -12.06 -24.22
N LYS A 264 -13.20 -12.14 -25.20
CA LYS A 264 -13.51 -12.59 -26.56
C LYS A 264 -13.14 -14.05 -26.84
N TYR A 265 -12.17 -14.63 -26.13
CA TYR A 265 -11.67 -15.98 -26.43
C TYR A 265 -11.98 -16.96 -25.30
N GLU A 266 -12.76 -18.01 -25.60
CA GLU A 266 -13.08 -19.06 -24.62
C GLU A 266 -11.93 -20.03 -24.36
N LYS A 267 -11.06 -20.23 -25.36
CA LYS A 267 -9.85 -21.06 -25.32
C LYS A 267 -8.67 -20.22 -25.77
N PHE A 268 -7.67 -20.08 -24.90
CA PHE A 268 -6.44 -19.39 -25.19
C PHE A 268 -5.34 -20.44 -25.42
N TYR A 269 -4.75 -20.44 -26.61
CA TYR A 269 -3.64 -21.34 -26.94
C TYR A 269 -2.36 -20.54 -26.82
N ILE A 270 -1.54 -20.83 -25.81
CA ILE A 270 -0.19 -20.26 -25.69
C ILE A 270 0.80 -21.38 -25.98
N PRO A 271 1.08 -21.67 -27.27
CA PRO A 271 2.07 -22.68 -27.60
C PRO A 271 3.43 -22.22 -27.05
N ASN A 272 4.07 -23.09 -26.29
CA ASN A 272 5.47 -22.99 -25.84
C ASN A 272 5.78 -21.93 -24.76
N LEU A 273 4.82 -21.43 -23.97
CA LEU A 273 5.13 -20.47 -22.88
C LEU A 273 5.88 -21.11 -21.69
N PHE A 274 5.80 -22.44 -21.55
CA PHE A 274 6.42 -23.20 -20.47
C PHE A 274 7.36 -24.31 -20.99
N GLN A 275 7.86 -24.16 -22.21
CA GLN A 275 8.94 -25.03 -22.72
C GLN A 275 10.30 -24.46 -22.36
#